data_AF-A0A7V0Y1X4-F1
#
_entry.id   AF-A0A7V0Y1X4-F1
#
_cell.length_a   1.000
_cell.length_b   1.000
_cell.length_c   1.000
_cell.angle_alpha   90.00
_cell.angle_beta   90.00
_cell.angle_gamma   90.00
#
_symmetry.space_group_name_H-M   'P 1'
#
loop_
_entity.id
_entity.type
_entity.pdbx_description
1 polymer ?
#
loop_
_entity_poly.entity_id
_entity_poly.type
_entity_poly.pdbx_seq_one_letter_code
_entity_poly.pdbx_strand_id
1 'polypeptide(L)'
;MMQLIEDISGAGELIGEKLACRVHYRIRRFQSILPGSGLPVPGRHELDGSILFAEAHNLQDWTGAPLTLKLHDGRTLVVTLDSDGRISNRGHGPHACLCC
;
A
#
# COMPACT_ATOMS: atom_id res chain seq x y z
N MET A 1 11.12 2.18 -17.40
CA MET A 1 9.65 2.03 -17.63
C MET A 1 9.05 1.43 -16.37
N MET A 2 7.86 1.87 -15.93
CA MET A 2 7.14 1.19 -14.84
C MET A 2 6.33 0.04 -15.41
N GLN A 3 6.45 -1.15 -14.80
CA GLN A 3 5.70 -2.34 -15.18
C GLN A 3 4.86 -2.79 -13.98
N LEU A 4 3.57 -3.08 -14.21
CA LEU A 4 2.72 -3.72 -13.22
C LEU A 4 3.22 -5.15 -12.99
N ILE A 5 3.59 -5.46 -11.75
CA ILE A 5 4.08 -6.80 -11.36
C ILE A 5 3.10 -7.55 -10.47
N GLU A 6 2.15 -6.84 -9.84
CA GLU A 6 1.15 -7.43 -8.95
C GLU A 6 -0.11 -6.54 -8.93
N ASP A 7 -1.29 -7.14 -9.07
CA ASP A 7 -2.60 -6.53 -8.82
C ASP A 7 -3.39 -7.50 -7.94
N ILE A 8 -3.57 -7.12 -6.68
CA ILE A 8 -4.27 -7.93 -5.69
C ILE A 8 -5.45 -7.14 -5.12
N SER A 9 -6.53 -7.84 -4.83
CA SER A 9 -7.68 -7.28 -4.12
C SER A 9 -8.25 -8.31 -3.17
N GLY A 10 -8.94 -7.84 -2.14
CA GLY A 10 -9.54 -8.72 -1.16
C GLY A 10 -10.06 -7.98 0.06
N ALA A 11 -10.49 -8.75 1.05
CA ALA A 11 -10.77 -8.22 2.38
C ALA A 11 -9.50 -8.31 3.23
N GLY A 12 -9.26 -7.31 4.05
CA GLY A 12 -8.13 -7.25 4.99
C GLY A 12 -8.51 -6.53 6.26
N GLU A 13 -7.51 -6.28 7.09
CA GLU A 13 -7.65 -5.52 8.33
C GLU A 13 -6.70 -4.33 8.29
N LEU A 14 -7.24 -3.14 8.51
CA LEU A 14 -6.50 -1.91 8.67
C LEU A 14 -6.34 -1.63 10.16
N ILE A 15 -5.09 -1.53 10.62
CA ILE A 15 -4.74 -1.40 12.03
C ILE A 15 -4.01 -0.08 12.22
N GLY A 16 -4.61 0.81 13.00
CA GLY A 16 -4.01 2.05 13.48
C GLY A 16 -3.60 1.89 14.94
N GLU A 17 -3.18 2.99 15.58
CA GLU A 17 -2.69 2.96 16.97
C GLU A 17 -3.75 2.49 17.98
N LYS A 18 -5.03 2.82 17.74
CA LYS A 18 -6.12 2.59 18.70
C LYS A 18 -7.26 1.75 18.17
N LEU A 19 -7.28 1.47 16.87
CA LEU A 19 -8.41 0.88 16.17
C LEU A 19 -7.92 -0.13 15.15
N ALA A 20 -8.68 -1.22 15.00
CA ALA A 20 -8.57 -2.14 13.89
C ALA A 20 -9.92 -2.19 13.18
N CYS A 21 -9.93 -2.11 11.86
CA CYS A 21 -11.13 -2.09 11.05
C CYS A 21 -11.01 -3.08 9.89
N ARG A 22 -12.10 -3.78 9.57
CA ARG A 22 -12.17 -4.62 8.37
C ARG A 22 -12.41 -3.75 7.14
N VAL A 23 -11.60 -3.99 6.11
CA VAL A 23 -11.64 -3.19 4.88
C VAL A 23 -11.57 -4.07 3.64
N HIS A 24 -12.07 -3.57 2.53
CA HIS A 24 -11.73 -4.10 1.21
C HIS A 24 -10.59 -3.28 0.63
N TYR A 25 -9.59 -3.96 0.06
CA TYR A 25 -8.45 -3.32 -0.56
C TYR A 25 -8.34 -3.71 -2.03
N ARG A 26 -7.72 -2.81 -2.80
CA ARG A 26 -7.08 -3.13 -4.07
C ARG A 26 -5.70 -2.50 -4.06
N ILE A 27 -4.68 -3.27 -4.43
CA ILE A 27 -3.28 -2.85 -4.42
C ILE A 27 -2.64 -3.26 -5.74
N ARG A 28 -2.01 -2.29 -6.38
CA ARG A 28 -1.23 -2.46 -7.60
C ARG A 28 0.21 -2.10 -7.29
N ARG A 29 1.12 -3.04 -7.52
CA ARG A 29 2.56 -2.84 -7.38
C ARG A 29 3.20 -2.73 -8.74
N PHE A 30 3.89 -1.62 -8.95
CA PHE A 30 4.67 -1.34 -10.14
C PHE A 30 6.15 -1.41 -9.80
N GLN A 31 6.94 -1.95 -10.71
CA GLN A 31 8.39 -2.04 -10.61
C GLN A 31 9.01 -1.34 -11.80
N SER A 32 10.01 -0.49 -11.55
CA SER A 32 10.77 0.11 -12.64
C SER A 32 11.69 -0.94 -13.26
N ILE A 33 11.72 -1.00 -14.58
CA ILE A 33 12.58 -1.86 -15.39
C ILE A 33 13.58 -1.01 -16.18
N LEU A 34 14.84 -1.46 -16.21
CA LEU A 34 15.92 -0.86 -17.00
C LEU A 34 15.67 -1.09 -18.51
N PRO A 35 15.71 -0.03 -19.34
CA PRO A 35 15.61 -0.18 -20.78
C PRO A 35 16.74 -1.03 -21.33
N GLY A 36 16.43 -1.96 -22.25
CA GLY A 36 17.40 -2.80 -22.93
C GLY A 36 17.81 -4.09 -22.20
N SER A 37 17.84 -4.10 -20.86
CA SER A 37 18.18 -5.32 -20.09
C SER A 37 16.95 -6.09 -19.60
N GLY A 38 15.81 -5.43 -19.44
CA GLY A 38 14.62 -6.03 -18.83
C GLY A 38 14.75 -6.30 -17.33
N LEU A 39 15.86 -5.88 -16.70
CA LEU A 39 16.11 -6.10 -15.27
C LEU A 39 15.37 -5.07 -14.40
N PRO A 40 14.87 -5.47 -13.22
CA PRO A 40 14.26 -4.55 -12.28
C PRO A 40 15.30 -3.56 -11.74
N VAL A 41 14.94 -2.28 -11.69
CA VAL A 41 15.72 -1.25 -11.00
C VAL A 41 15.55 -1.46 -9.50
N PRO A 42 16.61 -1.86 -8.77
CA PRO A 42 16.53 -2.04 -7.33
C PRO A 42 16.06 -0.74 -6.68
N GLY A 43 15.14 -0.84 -5.72
CA GLY A 43 14.72 0.35 -5.00
C GLY A 43 13.84 1.32 -5.79
N ARG A 44 13.18 0.91 -6.88
CA ARG A 44 12.16 1.74 -7.54
C ARG A 44 10.87 0.96 -7.75
N HIS A 45 9.98 1.04 -6.78
CA HIS A 45 8.63 0.51 -6.89
C HIS A 45 7.60 1.57 -6.52
N GLU A 46 6.41 1.42 -7.08
CA GLU A 46 5.25 2.23 -6.75
C GLU A 46 4.14 1.29 -6.31
N LEU A 47 3.43 1.68 -5.25
CA LEU A 47 2.26 1.01 -4.75
C LEU A 47 1.11 2.00 -4.81
N ASP A 48 0.14 1.70 -5.65
CA ASP A 48 -1.13 2.42 -5.74
C ASP A 48 -2.23 1.50 -5.22
N GLY A 49 -3.15 2.04 -4.44
CA GLY A 49 -4.26 1.26 -3.95
C GLY A 49 -5.39 2.12 -3.43
N SER A 50 -6.44 1.43 -2.99
CA SER A 50 -7.61 2.04 -2.39
C SER A 50 -8.17 1.14 -1.31
N ILE A 51 -8.67 1.75 -0.25
CA ILE A 51 -9.36 1.09 0.84
C ILE A 51 -10.83 1.51 0.83
N LEU A 52 -11.71 0.52 0.98
CA LEU A 52 -13.14 0.72 1.22
C LEU A 52 -13.46 0.18 2.61
N PHE A 53 -13.97 1.04 3.48
CA PHE A 53 -14.37 0.66 4.83
C PHE A 53 -15.67 -0.14 4.76
N ALA A 54 -15.72 -1.28 5.46
CA ALA A 54 -16.91 -2.12 5.51
C ALA A 54 -18.00 -1.53 6.44
N GLU A 55 -17.61 -0.67 7.37
CA GLU A 55 -18.47 -0.05 8.38
C GLU A 55 -18.35 1.48 8.32
N ALA A 56 -19.25 2.18 9.03
CA ALA A 56 -19.27 3.65 9.13
C ALA A 56 -18.12 4.20 10.00
N HIS A 57 -16.88 3.86 9.66
CA HIS A 57 -15.71 4.48 10.24
C HIS A 57 -15.48 5.85 9.61
N ASN A 58 -15.13 6.82 10.45
CA ASN A 58 -14.76 8.13 9.98
C ASN A 58 -13.35 8.07 9.40
N LEU A 59 -13.23 8.20 8.08
CA LEU A 59 -11.96 8.19 7.35
C LEU A 59 -10.95 9.23 7.90
N GLN A 60 -11.45 10.30 8.53
CA GLN A 60 -10.62 11.33 9.16
C GLN A 60 -9.70 10.77 10.26
N ASP A 61 -10.12 9.74 10.98
CA ASP A 61 -9.30 9.15 12.06
C ASP A 61 -8.11 8.33 11.52
N TRP A 62 -8.10 8.05 10.21
CA TRP A 62 -7.13 7.19 9.53
C TRP A 62 -6.25 7.94 8.51
N THR A 63 -6.70 9.12 8.08
CA THR A 63 -6.02 9.91 7.04
C THR A 63 -4.68 10.44 7.57
N GLY A 64 -3.62 10.32 6.77
CA GLY A 64 -2.29 10.86 7.07
C GLY A 64 -1.49 10.12 8.14
N ALA A 65 -2.09 9.22 8.91
CA ALA A 65 -1.38 8.39 9.88
C ALA A 65 -0.71 7.17 9.20
N PRO A 66 0.42 6.66 9.75
CA PRO A 66 0.95 5.36 9.35
C PRO A 66 0.03 4.25 9.86
N LEU A 67 -0.46 3.43 8.95
CA LEU A 67 -1.39 2.34 9.23
C LEU A 67 -0.81 1.02 8.78
N THR A 68 -1.16 -0.05 9.48
CA THR A 68 -0.77 -1.41 9.14
C THR A 68 -1.93 -2.12 8.44
N LEU A 69 -1.79 -2.41 7.16
CA LEU A 69 -2.75 -3.19 6.38
C LEU A 69 -2.33 -4.66 6.36
N LYS A 70 -3.13 -5.53 6.99
CA LYS A 70 -3.02 -6.97 6.86
C LYS A 70 -3.86 -7.46 5.70
N LEU A 71 -3.20 -8.14 4.77
CA LEU A 71 -3.79 -8.72 3.56
C LEU A 71 -4.32 -10.13 3.86
N HIS A 72 -5.30 -10.61 3.06
CA HIS A 72 -5.87 -11.94 3.27
C HIS A 72 -4.86 -13.08 3.06
N ASP A 73 -3.78 -12.82 2.32
CA ASP A 73 -2.69 -13.76 2.06
C ASP A 73 -1.64 -13.80 3.20
N GLY A 74 -1.89 -13.09 4.30
CA GLY A 74 -1.03 -13.06 5.48
C GLY A 74 0.09 -12.00 5.41
N ARG A 75 0.27 -11.31 4.28
CA ARG A 75 1.22 -10.20 4.18
C ARG A 75 0.74 -8.99 4.96
N THR A 76 1.70 -8.18 5.39
CA THR A 76 1.43 -6.93 6.11
C THR A 76 2.16 -5.77 5.42
N LEU A 77 1.49 -4.64 5.25
CA LEU A 77 2.01 -3.44 4.60
C LEU A 77 1.81 -2.21 5.48
N VAL A 78 2.81 -1.35 5.57
CA VAL A 78 2.64 -0.01 6.14
C VAL A 78 2.17 0.93 5.05
N VAL A 79 0.99 1.51 5.24
CA VAL A 79 0.31 2.38 4.28
C VAL A 79 -0.13 3.68 4.96
N THR A 80 -0.26 4.74 4.16
CA THR A 80 -0.89 5.98 4.58
C THR A 80 -2.04 6.25 3.63
N LEU A 81 -3.17 6.67 4.19
CA LEU A 81 -4.36 7.02 3.41
C LEU A 81 -4.43 8.53 3.19
N ASP A 82 -4.88 8.92 2.01
CA ASP A 82 -5.36 10.28 1.76
C ASP A 82 -6.83 10.45 2.19
N SER A 83 -7.35 11.67 1.99
CA SER A 83 -8.74 12.05 2.30
C SER A 83 -9.80 11.28 1.52
N ASP A 84 -9.40 10.54 0.49
CA ASP A 84 -10.27 9.73 -0.36
C ASP A 84 -10.09 8.22 -0.09
N GLY A 85 -9.29 7.85 0.92
CA GLY A 85 -9.00 6.46 1.28
C GLY A 85 -8.06 5.78 0.28
N ARG A 86 -7.33 6.54 -0.52
CA ARG A 86 -6.34 6.00 -1.45
C ARG A 86 -5.00 5.79 -0.76
N ILE A 87 -4.34 4.71 -1.17
CA ILE A 87 -2.97 4.41 -0.80
C ILE A 87 -2.09 4.87 -1.97
N SER A 88 -1.11 5.73 -1.68
CA SER A 88 -0.04 6.02 -2.62
C SER A 88 1.29 5.96 -1.87
N ASN A 89 2.04 4.89 -2.10
CA ASN A 89 3.38 4.74 -1.53
C ASN A 89 4.40 4.55 -2.66
N ARG A 90 5.33 5.49 -2.79
CA ARG A 90 6.51 5.34 -3.65
C ARG A 90 7.67 4.93 -2.77
N GLY A 91 7.98 3.64 -2.80
CA GLY A 91 9.01 3.05 -1.96
C GLY A 91 10.32 2.82 -2.70
N HIS A 92 11.43 2.99 -1.97
CA HIS A 92 12.76 2.62 -2.42
C HIS A 92 13.17 1.22 -1.95
N GLY A 93 12.48 0.18 -2.42
CA GLY A 93 12.88 -1.22 -2.21
C GLY A 93 12.77 -1.73 -0.75
N PRO A 94 13.05 -3.02 -0.51
CA PRO A 94 12.62 -3.75 0.69
C PRO A 94 13.46 -3.49 1.95
N HIS A 95 14.50 -2.67 1.88
CA HIS A 95 15.19 -2.20 3.08
C HIS A 95 14.67 -0.80 3.38
N ALA A 96 14.08 -0.66 4.56
CA ALA A 96 13.68 0.61 5.15
C ALA A 96 14.63 1.73 4.71
N CYS A 97 14.11 2.68 3.94
CA CYS A 97 14.82 3.90 3.68
C CYS A 97 15.03 4.59 5.03
N LEU A 98 16.26 4.59 5.53
CA LEU A 98 16.77 5.35 6.67
C LEU A 98 16.73 6.88 6.42
N CYS A 99 15.81 7.38 5.60
CA CYS A 99 15.69 8.79 5.24
C CYS A 99 14.35 9.42 5.68
N CYS A 100 13.71 8.85 6.70
CA CYS A 100 12.75 9.55 7.53
C CYS A 100 13.39 9.84 8.88
#